data_AF-A0A3D2WC88-F1
#
_entry.id   AF-A0A3D2WC88-F1
#
_cell.length_a   1.000
_cell.length_b   1.000
_cell.length_c   1.000
_cell.angle_alpha   90.00
_cell.angle_beta   90.00
_cell.angle_gamma   90.00
#
_symmetry.space_group_name_H-M   'P 1'
#
loop_
_entity.id
_entity.type
_entity.pdbx_description
1 polymer ?
#
loop_
_entity_poly.entity_id
_entity_poly.type
_entity_poly.pdbx_seq_one_letter_code
_entity_poly.pdbx_strand_id
1 'polypeptide(L)'
;GIHALGIGPEGLIFALDRSGGRVNVFRTTDNPAEVEFVDVWGGFGLTLDIIVNDDAIWFTAFGPGRLVNFIKMDFEGNRLYTWVVPRELPDGYIEVHTFSVDSDGNLFGGDNQYGRTQKFVPKPDADPDLLIKPPWVAR
;
A
#
# COMPACT_ATOMS: atom_id res chain seq x y z
N GLY A 1 -16.37 -0.02 1.04
CA GLY A 1 -16.24 0.22 2.48
C GLY A 1 -14.78 0.37 2.76
N ILE A 2 -14.43 1.25 3.68
CA ILE A 2 -13.03 1.47 4.08
C ILE A 2 -12.47 0.16 4.61
N HIS A 3 -11.30 -0.23 4.11
CA HIS A 3 -10.69 -1.52 4.42
C HIS A 3 -9.36 -1.39 5.17
N ALA A 4 -8.54 -0.42 4.77
CA ALA A 4 -7.29 -0.08 5.43
C ALA A 4 -7.08 1.44 5.40
N LEU A 5 -6.24 1.93 6.31
CA LEU A 5 -5.85 3.33 6.37
C LEU A 5 -4.35 3.44 6.67
N GLY A 6 -3.71 4.46 6.11
CA GLY A 6 -2.32 4.80 6.36
C GLY A 6 -2.18 6.29 6.65
N ILE A 7 -1.21 6.65 7.50
CA ILE A 7 -0.91 8.04 7.88
C ILE A 7 0.48 8.37 7.40
N GLY A 8 0.63 9.54 6.78
CA GLY A 8 1.89 10.05 6.26
C GLY A 8 2.30 11.40 6.83
N PRO A 9 3.36 11.98 6.27
CA PRO A 9 3.82 13.34 6.57
C PRO A 9 2.71 14.39 6.39
N GLU A 10 2.91 15.55 7.02
CA GLU A 10 2.02 16.72 6.88
C GLU A 10 0.54 16.47 7.21
N GLY A 11 0.28 15.46 8.05
CA GLY A 11 -1.07 15.10 8.46
C GLY A 11 -1.88 14.38 7.38
N LEU A 12 -1.25 13.87 6.32
CA LEU A 12 -1.93 13.13 5.27
C LEU A 12 -2.47 11.80 5.80
N ILE A 13 -3.71 11.48 5.42
CA ILE A 13 -4.39 10.23 5.75
C ILE A 13 -4.92 9.63 4.45
N PHE A 14 -4.59 8.37 4.21
CA PHE A 14 -5.00 7.63 3.02
C PHE A 14 -5.92 6.50 3.43
N ALA A 15 -7.16 6.48 2.92
CA ALA A 15 -8.15 5.45 3.24
C ALA A 15 -8.49 4.63 1.98
N LEU A 16 -8.18 3.34 2.01
CA LEU A 16 -8.53 2.42 0.94
C LEU A 16 -10.02 2.09 0.99
N ASP A 17 -10.80 2.60 0.03
CA ASP A 17 -12.18 2.18 -0.17
C ASP A 17 -12.23 1.00 -1.14
N ARG A 18 -12.19 -0.20 -0.55
CA ARG A 18 -12.13 -1.47 -1.26
C ARG A 18 -13.27 -1.69 -2.24
N SER A 19 -14.50 -1.33 -1.87
CA SER A 19 -15.65 -1.53 -2.77
C SER A 19 -15.72 -0.45 -3.85
N GLY A 20 -15.17 0.74 -3.57
CA GLY A 20 -15.08 1.83 -4.53
C GLY A 20 -13.88 1.73 -5.47
N GLY A 21 -12.93 0.83 -5.23
CA GLY A 21 -11.72 0.67 -6.05
C GLY A 21 -10.87 1.94 -6.06
N ARG A 22 -10.74 2.59 -4.91
CA ARG A 22 -10.16 3.93 -4.79
C ARG A 22 -9.41 4.15 -3.48
N VAL A 23 -8.55 5.17 -3.48
CA VAL A 23 -7.91 5.77 -2.31
C VAL A 23 -8.59 7.11 -2.05
N ASN A 24 -9.09 7.33 -0.84
CA ASN A 24 -9.55 8.66 -0.42
C ASN A 24 -8.44 9.30 0.41
N VAL A 25 -8.15 10.56 0.11
CA VAL A 25 -7.08 11.33 0.75
C VAL A 25 -7.70 12.39 1.63
N PHE A 26 -7.23 12.45 2.87
CA PHE A 26 -7.61 13.44 3.85
C PHE A 26 -6.38 14.08 4.46
N ARG A 27 -6.59 15.19 5.18
CA ARG A 27 -5.57 15.84 5.98
C ARG A 27 -6.09 16.15 7.37
N THR A 28 -5.26 16.00 8.39
CA THR A 28 -5.59 16.43 9.76
C THR A 28 -5.77 17.95 9.82
N THR A 29 -6.62 18.41 10.73
CA THR A 29 -6.76 19.84 11.06
C THR A 29 -6.24 20.11 12.47
N ASP A 30 -6.22 21.38 12.89
CA ASP A 30 -5.94 21.77 14.27
C ASP A 30 -6.99 21.23 15.25
N ASN A 31 -8.20 20.91 14.77
CA ASN A 31 -9.21 20.20 15.55
C ASN A 31 -9.04 18.68 15.37
N PRO A 32 -8.60 17.92 16.39
CA PRO A 32 -8.37 16.48 16.26
C PRO A 32 -9.65 15.66 16.02
N ALA A 33 -10.84 16.26 16.14
CA ALA A 33 -12.10 15.62 15.79
C ALA A 33 -12.46 15.74 14.29
N GLU A 34 -11.70 16.51 13.52
CA GLU A 34 -11.99 16.84 12.13
C GLU A 34 -10.83 16.50 11.21
N VAL A 35 -11.18 16.03 10.02
CA VAL A 35 -10.26 15.84 8.90
C VAL A 35 -10.85 16.51 7.66
N GLU A 36 -9.98 17.11 6.87
CA GLU A 36 -10.37 17.73 5.60
C GLU A 36 -10.21 16.71 4.47
N PHE A 37 -11.20 16.66 3.59
CA PHE A 37 -11.10 15.91 2.34
C PHE A 37 -10.15 16.63 1.38
N VAL A 38 -9.18 15.90 0.84
CA VAL A 38 -8.17 16.42 -0.09
C VAL A 38 -8.45 15.96 -1.52
N ASP A 39 -8.57 14.64 -1.74
CA ASP A 39 -8.70 14.07 -3.08
C ASP A 39 -9.25 12.62 -3.08
N VAL A 40 -9.62 12.11 -4.25
CA VAL A 40 -9.92 10.69 -4.50
C VAL A 40 -9.15 10.20 -5.72
N TRP A 41 -8.40 9.11 -5.54
CA TRP A 41 -7.71 8.42 -6.63
C TRP A 41 -8.44 7.12 -6.95
N GLY A 42 -8.98 7.01 -8.16
CA GLY A 42 -9.79 5.87 -8.60
C GLY A 42 -9.13 4.99 -9.66
N GLY A 43 -9.88 4.00 -10.13
CA GLY A 43 -9.44 3.11 -11.20
C GLY A 43 -8.62 1.92 -10.72
N PHE A 44 -8.67 1.59 -9.44
CA PHE A 44 -8.06 0.40 -8.88
C PHE A 44 -9.09 -0.73 -8.75
N GLY A 45 -8.61 -1.98 -8.71
CA GLY A 45 -9.44 -3.10 -8.31
C GLY A 45 -9.66 -3.13 -6.80
N LEU A 46 -9.79 -4.33 -6.27
CA LEU A 46 -10.04 -4.57 -4.85
C LEU A 46 -8.80 -4.14 -4.03
N THR A 47 -8.83 -2.93 -3.45
CA THR A 47 -7.74 -2.38 -2.61
C THR A 47 -7.76 -3.04 -1.23
N LEU A 48 -6.59 -3.40 -0.70
CA LEU A 48 -6.46 -4.33 0.43
C LEU A 48 -5.75 -3.74 1.64
N ASP A 49 -4.44 -3.53 1.53
CA ASP A 49 -3.64 -2.94 2.61
C ASP A 49 -2.73 -1.82 2.07
N ILE A 50 -2.23 -0.97 2.96
CA ILE A 50 -1.44 0.21 2.65
C ILE A 50 -0.29 0.40 3.64
N ILE A 51 0.86 0.81 3.13
CA ILE A 51 1.96 1.40 3.90
C ILE A 51 2.24 2.79 3.33
N VAL A 52 2.39 3.78 4.20
CA VAL A 52 2.83 5.11 3.83
C VAL A 52 4.30 5.23 4.21
N ASN A 53 5.16 5.61 3.26
CA ASN A 53 6.56 5.91 3.49
C ASN A 53 6.77 7.44 3.60
N ASP A 54 8.02 7.88 3.73
CA ASP A 54 8.34 9.31 3.80
C ASP A 54 7.96 10.09 2.51
N ASP A 55 7.97 9.42 1.36
CA ASP A 55 7.89 10.04 0.02
C ASP A 55 6.71 9.57 -0.84
N ALA A 56 6.04 8.48 -0.43
CA ALA A 56 5.06 7.80 -1.27
C ALA A 56 4.14 6.92 -0.44
N ILE A 57 3.03 6.49 -1.04
CA ILE A 57 2.26 5.35 -0.56
C ILE A 57 2.57 4.10 -1.38
N TRP A 58 2.50 2.95 -0.71
CA TRP A 58 2.39 1.65 -1.33
C TRP A 58 1.12 0.98 -0.88
N PHE A 59 0.35 0.40 -1.80
CA PHE A 59 -0.84 -0.37 -1.43
C PHE A 59 -1.05 -1.56 -2.34
N THR A 60 -1.75 -2.56 -1.82
CA THR A 60 -2.11 -3.75 -2.58
C THR A 60 -3.49 -3.60 -3.21
N ALA A 61 -3.60 -4.00 -4.48
CA ALA A 61 -4.88 -4.05 -5.18
C ALA A 61 -4.90 -5.15 -6.24
N PHE A 62 -6.10 -5.56 -6.67
CA PHE A 62 -6.22 -6.37 -7.88
C PHE A 62 -6.03 -5.53 -9.14
N GLY A 63 -5.13 -6.00 -10.00
CA GLY A 63 -4.97 -5.54 -11.37
C GLY A 63 -5.80 -6.35 -12.37
N PRO A 64 -5.57 -6.12 -13.68
CA PRO A 64 -6.15 -6.93 -14.75
C PRO A 64 -5.93 -8.44 -14.51
N GLY A 65 -6.94 -9.25 -14.79
CA GLY A 65 -6.87 -10.70 -14.57
C GLY A 65 -6.84 -11.15 -13.10
N ARG A 66 -7.16 -10.26 -12.15
CA ARG A 66 -7.05 -10.50 -10.70
C ARG A 66 -5.64 -10.84 -10.22
N LEU A 67 -4.63 -10.29 -10.89
CA LEU A 67 -3.26 -10.35 -10.39
C LEU A 67 -3.09 -9.41 -9.19
N VAL A 68 -2.31 -9.83 -8.21
CA VAL A 68 -1.94 -8.99 -7.07
C VAL A 68 -0.92 -7.97 -7.53
N ASN A 69 -1.22 -6.70 -7.28
CA ASN A 69 -0.34 -5.58 -7.54
C ASN A 69 0.03 -4.89 -6.24
N PHE A 70 1.31 -4.60 -6.02
CA PHE A 70 1.77 -3.56 -5.10
C PHE A 70 1.99 -2.29 -5.93
N ILE A 71 1.29 -1.23 -5.59
CA ILE A 71 1.25 0.01 -6.38
C ILE A 71 1.92 1.12 -5.57
N LYS A 72 2.95 1.75 -6.14
CA LYS A 72 3.58 2.96 -5.60
C LYS A 72 2.93 4.20 -6.20
N MET A 73 2.51 5.14 -5.35
CA MET A 73 2.01 6.44 -5.78
C MET A 73 2.67 7.56 -4.96
N ASP A 74 2.89 8.71 -5.59
CA ASP A 74 3.23 9.93 -4.84
C ASP A 74 2.00 10.49 -4.09
N PHE A 75 2.19 11.58 -3.35
CA PHE A 75 1.13 12.20 -2.55
C PHE A 75 0.17 13.07 -3.37
N GLU A 76 0.44 13.23 -4.66
CA GLU A 76 -0.33 13.97 -5.66
C GLU A 76 -1.19 13.04 -6.52
N GLY A 77 -1.13 11.73 -6.30
CA GLY A 77 -1.98 10.76 -6.98
C GLY A 77 -1.42 10.22 -8.29
N ASN A 78 -0.14 10.46 -8.57
CA ASN A 78 0.52 9.89 -9.74
C ASN A 78 1.04 8.49 -9.41
N ARG A 79 0.79 7.54 -10.33
CA ARG A 79 1.37 6.20 -10.24
C ARG A 79 2.84 6.25 -10.63
N LEU A 80 3.71 5.93 -9.67
CA LEU A 80 5.15 5.87 -9.87
C LEU A 80 5.60 4.48 -10.32
N TYR A 81 5.00 3.42 -9.76
CA TYR A 81 5.41 2.04 -10.05
C TYR A 81 4.30 1.02 -9.77
N THR A 82 4.44 -0.18 -10.34
CA THR A 82 3.60 -1.33 -10.01
C THR A 82 4.41 -2.61 -10.05
N TRP A 83 4.53 -3.28 -8.91
CA TRP A 83 5.03 -4.65 -8.83
C TRP A 83 3.86 -5.62 -8.97
N VAL A 84 3.83 -6.36 -10.09
CA VAL A 84 2.84 -7.41 -10.34
C VAL A 84 3.38 -8.73 -9.79
N VAL A 85 2.62 -9.39 -8.91
CA VAL A 85 3.00 -10.67 -8.31
C VAL A 85 2.15 -11.80 -8.92
N PRO A 86 2.75 -12.72 -9.70
CA PRO A 86 2.02 -13.84 -10.29
C PRO A 86 1.54 -14.82 -9.22
N ARG A 87 0.33 -15.37 -9.38
CA ARG A 87 -0.25 -16.34 -8.44
C ARG A 87 0.49 -17.68 -8.41
N GLU A 88 0.88 -18.17 -9.58
CA GLU A 88 1.29 -19.58 -9.78
C GLU A 88 2.71 -19.89 -9.32
N LEU A 89 3.47 -18.86 -8.90
CA LEU A 89 4.84 -19.05 -8.45
C LEU A 89 4.86 -19.50 -6.97
N PRO A 90 5.91 -20.22 -6.53
CA PRO A 90 6.06 -20.59 -5.13
C PRO A 90 6.01 -19.39 -4.18
N ASP A 91 6.56 -18.26 -4.62
CA ASP A 91 6.57 -16.94 -3.97
C ASP A 91 5.41 -16.02 -4.41
N GLY A 92 4.44 -16.56 -5.14
CA GLY A 92 3.27 -15.84 -5.63
C GLY A 92 2.26 -15.45 -4.57
N TYR A 93 1.31 -14.60 -4.95
CA TYR A 93 0.17 -14.21 -4.11
C TYR A 93 -1.16 -14.38 -4.86
N ILE A 94 -2.20 -14.75 -4.12
CA ILE A 94 -3.61 -14.65 -4.56
C ILE A 94 -4.21 -13.33 -4.10
N GLU A 95 -4.02 -12.97 -2.82
CA GLU A 95 -4.68 -11.82 -2.22
C GLU A 95 -3.96 -11.38 -0.94
N VAL A 96 -3.14 -10.33 -1.05
CA VAL A 96 -2.36 -9.80 0.07
C VAL A 96 -3.23 -8.86 0.90
N HIS A 97 -3.78 -9.40 1.99
CA HIS A 97 -4.66 -8.70 2.92
C HIS A 97 -3.92 -7.88 3.98
N THR A 98 -2.63 -8.14 4.17
CA THR A 98 -1.78 -7.27 4.95
C THR A 98 -0.32 -7.36 4.52
N PHE A 99 0.44 -6.28 4.65
CA PHE A 99 1.89 -6.32 4.58
C PHE A 99 2.56 -5.33 5.54
N SER A 100 3.80 -5.64 5.92
CA SER A 100 4.64 -4.81 6.78
C SER A 100 6.11 -4.96 6.36
N VAL A 101 6.95 -4.02 6.80
CA VAL A 101 8.39 -4.03 6.52
C VAL A 101 9.15 -3.82 7.82
N ASP A 102 10.14 -4.67 8.10
CA ASP A 102 11.00 -4.54 9.30
C ASP A 102 12.15 -3.53 9.09
N SER A 103 12.91 -3.27 10.16
CA SER A 103 14.04 -2.34 10.15
C SER A 103 15.18 -2.75 9.21
N ASP A 104 15.25 -4.02 8.82
CA ASP A 104 16.25 -4.55 7.89
C ASP A 104 15.75 -4.47 6.42
N GLY A 105 14.54 -3.94 6.20
CA GLY A 105 13.92 -3.82 4.89
C GLY A 105 13.25 -5.10 4.39
N ASN A 106 13.06 -6.12 5.25
CA ASN A 106 12.35 -7.32 4.85
C ASN A 106 10.86 -7.07 4.80
N LEU A 107 10.23 -7.41 3.68
CA LEU A 107 8.79 -7.33 3.51
C LEU A 107 8.12 -8.62 3.97
N PHE A 108 7.09 -8.50 4.78
CA PHE A 108 6.21 -9.59 5.20
C PHE A 108 4.83 -9.34 4.63
N GLY A 109 4.32 -10.24 3.78
CA GLY A 109 2.96 -10.14 3.25
C GLY A 109 2.13 -11.36 3.61
N GLY A 110 0.92 -11.12 4.12
CA GLY A 110 -0.07 -12.11 4.50
C GLY A 110 -1.08 -12.35 3.39
N ASP A 111 -1.11 -13.58 2.88
CA ASP A 111 -2.08 -14.05 1.91
C ASP A 111 -3.25 -14.73 2.62
N ASN A 112 -4.44 -14.14 2.54
CA ASN A 112 -5.62 -14.68 3.23
C ASN A 112 -6.19 -15.93 2.55
N GLN A 113 -5.98 -16.11 1.24
CA GLN A 113 -6.54 -17.23 0.48
C GLN A 113 -5.62 -18.44 0.50
N TYR A 114 -4.31 -18.24 0.40
CA TYR A 114 -3.35 -19.32 0.65
C TYR A 114 -3.19 -19.63 2.15
N GLY A 115 -3.63 -18.73 3.04
CA GLY A 115 -3.50 -18.90 4.49
C GLY A 115 -2.04 -18.93 4.93
N ARG A 116 -1.17 -18.13 4.29
CA ARG A 116 0.28 -18.11 4.54
C ARG A 116 0.82 -16.69 4.67
N THR A 117 1.90 -16.56 5.42
CA THR A 117 2.75 -15.36 5.42
C THR A 117 4.04 -15.67 4.67
N GLN A 118 4.52 -14.73 3.87
CA GLN A 118 5.80 -14.83 3.16
C GLN A 118 6.72 -13.68 3.56
N LYS A 119 8.02 -13.98 3.68
CA LYS A 119 9.08 -13.00 3.90
C LYS A 119 9.87 -12.82 2.62
N PHE A 120 10.06 -11.57 2.19
CA PHE A 120 10.89 -11.18 1.07
C PHE A 120 12.06 -10.35 1.59
N VAL A 121 13.27 -10.75 1.19
CA VAL A 121 14.50 -10.01 1.48
C VAL A 121 14.85 -9.20 0.21
N PRO A 122 15.15 -7.89 0.33
CA PRO A 122 15.62 -7.10 -0.80
C PRO A 122 16.82 -7.77 -1.47
N LYS A 123 16.84 -7.75 -2.80
CA LYS A 123 18.04 -8.18 -3.54
C LYS A 123 19.19 -7.20 -3.24
N PRO A 124 20.45 -7.66 -3.23
CA PRO A 124 21.60 -6.78 -3.00
C PRO A 124 21.69 -5.60 -3.97
N ASP A 125 21.15 -5.76 -5.18
CA ASP A 125 21.13 -4.79 -6.28
C ASP A 125 19.74 -4.21 -6.53
N ALA A 126 18.80 -4.35 -5.59
CA ALA A 126 17.48 -3.75 -5.73
C ALA A 126 17.57 -2.22 -5.82
N ASP A 127 16.80 -1.64 -6.74
CA ASP A 127 16.66 -0.19 -6.85
C ASP A 127 16.05 0.35 -5.53
N PRO A 128 16.75 1.22 -4.78
CA PRO A 128 16.27 1.73 -3.50
C PRO A 128 14.97 2.54 -3.63
N ASP A 129 14.66 3.11 -4.79
CA ASP A 129 13.42 3.86 -5.02
C ASP A 129 12.20 2.93 -5.18
N LEU A 130 12.43 1.65 -5.46
CA LEU A 130 11.39 0.63 -5.61
C LEU A 130 11.21 -0.22 -4.36
N LEU A 131 11.98 0.02 -3.30
CA LEU A 131 11.78 -0.64 -2.02
C LEU A 131 10.56 -0.07 -1.30
N ILE A 132 9.70 -0.97 -0.81
CA ILE A 132 8.71 -0.64 0.21
C ILE A 132 9.46 -0.52 1.52
N LYS A 133 9.43 0.66 2.14
CA LYS A 133 10.15 0.94 3.39
C LYS A 133 9.23 0.70 4.59
N PRO A 134 9.77 0.69 5.83
CA PRO A 134 8.95 0.76 7.03
C PRO A 134 7.95 1.93 6.98
N PRO A 135 6.81 1.82 7.70
CA PRO A 135 5.84 2.90 7.77
C PRO A 135 6.48 4.19 8.27
N TRP A 136 6.02 5.32 7.72
CA TRP A 136 6.33 6.64 8.26
C TRP A 136 5.92 6.70 9.72
N VAL A 137 6.76 7.36 10.53
CA VAL A 137 6.49 7.62 11.94
C VAL A 137 6.66 9.11 12.19
N ALA A 138 5.73 9.70 12.95
CA ALA A 138 5.87 11.06 13.43
C ALA A 138 7.17 11.18 14.27
N ARG A 139 7.91 12.26 14.06
CA ARG A 139 9.13 12.59 14.79
C ARG A 139 8.89 13.73 15.77
#